data_AF-A0A9W8IGA3-F1
#
_entry.id   AF-A0A9W8IGA3-F1
#
_cell.length_a   1.000
_cell.length_b   1.000
_cell.length_c   1.000
_cell.angle_alpha   90.00
_cell.angle_beta   90.00
_cell.angle_gamma   90.00
#
_symmetry.space_group_name_H-M   'P 1'
#
loop_
_entity.id
_entity.type
_entity.pdbx_description
1 polymer ?
#
loop_
_entity_poly.entity_id
_entity_poly.type
_entity_poly.pdbx_seq_one_letter_code
_entity_poly.pdbx_strand_id
1 'polypeptide(L)'
;MPAFSTNLTHLEINMNSKLHGSALLAHSKTLVDLTLYGPKDTSNWAPFMADSSQRIRFSNLKTLHLNYEQLAAPASANAADSSEQMSPPTLEFPMLEHLTYQNRTRSVPFFNIAQLPPKLKSLCIRGDYNTLKYIAGIDLPQTNALTISYIQSNEYKAASELINQIFAKNPSEHLGFLCDTRSIKLNLLDICCPKLNRIRVAAPTGFYSIIEAIDKHPRLASLAFENVVPGDCSQRLTNELLTNKEGLPPFTARVVSLSLGYRELDYPQDTMLLFAKYLLLRLTYLQRVCLRNLPSSLFTEFIKTNKNRYPHLENVVWVGN
;
A
#
# COMPACT_ATOMS: atom_id res chain seq x y z
N MET A 1 -5.79 -14.67 38.37
CA MET A 1 -5.47 -14.51 36.95
C MET A 1 -5.97 -13.15 36.48
N PRO A 2 -5.22 -12.39 35.65
CA PRO A 2 -5.66 -11.08 35.23
C PRO A 2 -6.77 -11.22 34.20
N ALA A 3 -8.02 -10.98 34.60
CA ALA A 3 -9.08 -10.64 33.66
C ALA A 3 -8.63 -9.38 32.92
N PHE A 4 -8.66 -9.38 31.58
CA PHE A 4 -8.51 -8.12 30.86
C PHE A 4 -9.64 -7.18 31.30
N SER A 5 -9.27 -5.92 31.54
CA SER A 5 -10.20 -4.86 31.91
C SER A 5 -11.44 -4.89 31.01
N THR A 6 -12.63 -4.80 31.61
CA THR A 6 -13.92 -4.67 30.91
C THR A 6 -13.99 -3.44 29.98
N ASN A 7 -12.97 -2.58 30.00
CA ASN A 7 -12.85 -1.37 29.20
C ASN A 7 -11.74 -1.46 28.14
N LEU A 8 -11.35 -2.66 27.70
CA LEU A 8 -10.35 -2.80 26.65
C LEU A 8 -10.90 -2.26 25.31
N THR A 9 -10.23 -1.23 24.79
CA THR A 9 -10.61 -0.54 23.53
C THR A 9 -9.65 -0.83 22.38
N HIS A 10 -8.41 -1.23 22.68
CA HIS A 10 -7.38 -1.52 21.68
C HIS A 10 -6.77 -2.88 22.01
N LEU A 11 -6.65 -3.75 21.01
CA LEU A 11 -6.13 -5.09 21.20
C LEU A 11 -5.27 -5.51 20.02
N GLU A 12 -4.07 -5.99 20.33
CA GLU A 12 -3.16 -6.60 19.37
C GLU A 12 -2.88 -8.03 19.81
N ILE A 13 -3.14 -9.00 18.93
CA ILE A 13 -2.94 -10.43 19.21
C ILE A 13 -2.07 -11.05 18.13
N ASN A 14 -1.05 -11.77 18.57
CA ASN A 14 -0.29 -12.69 17.73
C ASN A 14 -0.77 -14.13 17.93
N MET A 15 -1.53 -14.63 16.96
CA MET A 15 -2.11 -15.98 16.94
C MET A 15 -1.08 -17.09 16.70
N ASN A 16 0.17 -16.76 16.35
CA ASN A 16 1.26 -17.73 16.23
C ASN A 16 1.92 -18.07 17.58
N SER A 17 1.58 -17.36 18.66
CA SER A 17 2.12 -17.65 19.99
C SER A 17 1.42 -18.87 20.60
N LYS A 18 2.18 -19.76 21.28
CA LYS A 18 1.67 -20.98 21.95
C LYS A 18 0.67 -20.70 23.09
N LEU A 19 0.24 -19.44 23.27
CA LEU A 19 -0.79 -19.03 24.22
C LEU A 19 -2.19 -19.34 23.66
N HIS A 20 -2.42 -20.60 23.31
CA HIS A 20 -3.77 -21.12 23.06
C HIS A 20 -4.28 -21.77 24.34
N GLY A 21 -5.42 -21.31 24.84
CA GLY A 21 -6.20 -22.13 25.78
C GLY A 21 -7.04 -21.43 26.83
N SER A 22 -6.88 -20.12 27.11
CA SER A 22 -7.66 -19.52 28.19
C SER A 22 -8.12 -18.08 27.91
N ALA A 23 -9.43 -17.97 27.69
CA ALA A 23 -10.24 -16.82 28.04
C ALA A 23 -9.79 -15.44 27.54
N LEU A 24 -9.50 -15.31 26.24
CA LEU A 24 -9.65 -14.03 25.55
C LEU A 24 -11.15 -13.74 25.35
N LEU A 25 -11.92 -13.65 26.44
CA LEU A 25 -13.18 -12.91 26.45
C LEU A 25 -12.88 -11.41 26.34
N ALA A 26 -12.07 -11.01 25.36
CA ALA A 26 -12.00 -9.64 24.93
C ALA A 26 -13.37 -9.34 24.36
N HIS A 27 -14.13 -8.52 25.07
CA HIS A 27 -15.51 -8.25 24.70
C HIS A 27 -15.47 -7.50 23.38
N SER A 28 -15.83 -8.19 22.29
CA SER A 28 -16.01 -7.60 20.95
C SER A 28 -16.86 -6.33 20.97
N LYS A 29 -17.69 -6.18 22.01
CA LYS A 29 -18.52 -5.01 22.30
C LYS A 29 -17.72 -3.75 22.65
N THR A 30 -16.53 -3.81 23.26
CA THR A 30 -15.80 -2.61 23.71
C THR A 30 -14.63 -2.22 22.82
N LEU A 31 -14.15 -3.14 21.98
CA LEU A 31 -13.03 -2.90 21.08
C LEU A 31 -13.36 -1.85 20.02
N VAL A 32 -12.43 -0.92 19.83
CA VAL A 32 -12.42 0.12 18.81
C VAL A 32 -11.33 -0.16 17.77
N ASP A 33 -10.20 -0.72 18.21
CA ASP A 33 -9.08 -1.14 17.35
C ASP A 33 -8.71 -2.61 17.65
N LEU A 34 -8.56 -3.39 16.58
CA LEU A 34 -8.12 -4.77 16.65
C LEU A 34 -7.07 -5.06 15.58
N THR A 35 -5.94 -5.60 16.00
CA THR A 35 -4.90 -6.11 15.14
C THR A 35 -4.65 -7.60 15.40
N LEU A 36 -4.74 -8.41 14.35
CA LEU A 36 -4.52 -9.86 14.39
C LEU A 36 -3.35 -10.25 13.47
N TYR A 37 -2.33 -10.88 14.05
CA TYR A 37 -1.19 -11.46 13.33
C TYR A 37 -1.25 -12.99 13.32
N GLY A 38 -0.84 -13.60 12.22
CA GLY A 38 -0.72 -15.05 12.11
C GLY A 38 -2.01 -15.89 12.09
N PRO A 39 -3.22 -15.37 11.77
CA PRO A 39 -4.35 -16.26 11.59
C PRO A 39 -4.09 -17.22 10.42
N LYS A 40 -4.37 -18.51 10.64
CA LYS A 40 -4.14 -19.61 9.68
C LYS A 40 -5.39 -19.97 8.86
N ASP A 41 -6.57 -19.78 9.43
CA ASP A 41 -7.89 -20.20 8.91
C ASP A 41 -9.05 -19.45 9.63
N THR A 42 -10.28 -19.95 9.51
CA THR A 42 -11.48 -19.39 10.16
C THR A 42 -11.57 -19.70 11.66
N SER A 43 -10.79 -20.65 12.19
CA SER A 43 -10.80 -21.03 13.61
C SER A 43 -10.21 -19.96 14.53
N ASN A 44 -9.44 -19.02 13.96
CA ASN A 44 -8.80 -17.91 14.70
C ASN A 44 -9.78 -16.93 15.35
N TRP A 45 -11.06 -17.01 15.00
CA TRP A 45 -12.11 -16.21 15.62
C TRP A 45 -12.74 -16.87 16.85
N ALA A 46 -12.39 -18.12 17.15
CA ALA A 46 -12.90 -18.86 18.30
C ALA A 46 -12.74 -18.14 19.66
N PRO A 47 -11.65 -17.42 19.94
CA PRO A 47 -11.54 -16.68 21.20
C PRO A 47 -12.65 -15.64 21.42
N PHE A 48 -13.23 -15.10 20.35
CA PHE A 48 -14.28 -14.07 20.42
C PHE A 48 -15.70 -14.66 20.42
N MET A 49 -15.85 -15.99 20.38
CA MET A 49 -17.16 -16.63 20.49
C MET A 49 -17.60 -16.61 21.96
N ALA A 50 -18.65 -15.82 22.25
CA ALA A 50 -19.19 -15.70 23.60
C ALA A 50 -20.03 -16.92 24.03
N ASP A 51 -20.58 -17.67 23.06
CA ASP A 51 -21.46 -18.84 23.22
C ASP A 51 -21.32 -19.81 22.03
N SER A 52 -22.14 -20.87 21.95
CA SER A 52 -22.32 -21.72 20.76
C SER A 52 -22.89 -20.99 19.54
N SER A 53 -23.03 -19.66 19.61
CA SER A 53 -23.47 -18.82 18.51
C SER A 53 -22.45 -18.79 17.37
N GLN A 54 -22.88 -19.11 16.16
CA GLN A 54 -22.08 -18.95 14.94
C GLN A 54 -21.90 -17.47 14.51
N ARG A 55 -22.09 -16.49 15.40
CA ARG A 55 -22.02 -15.06 15.09
C ARG A 55 -21.17 -14.31 16.10
N ILE A 56 -20.22 -13.52 15.60
CA ILE A 56 -19.35 -12.67 16.42
C ILE A 56 -19.56 -11.24 15.95
N ARG A 57 -20.11 -10.38 16.82
CA ARG A 57 -20.41 -8.99 16.49
C ARG A 57 -19.50 -8.02 17.22
N PHE A 58 -18.72 -7.26 16.46
CA PHE A 58 -17.85 -6.19 16.95
C PHE A 58 -18.57 -4.85 16.84
N SER A 59 -19.35 -4.50 17.87
CA SER A 59 -20.32 -3.39 17.77
C SER A 59 -19.68 -2.00 17.70
N ASN A 60 -18.46 -1.83 18.22
CA ASN A 60 -17.77 -0.53 18.32
C ASN A 60 -16.45 -0.46 17.53
N LEU A 61 -16.09 -1.54 16.82
CA LEU A 61 -14.79 -1.64 16.15
C LEU A 61 -14.76 -0.74 14.92
N LYS A 62 -13.83 0.21 14.91
CA LYS A 62 -13.60 1.16 13.82
C LYS A 62 -12.41 0.78 12.95
N THR A 63 -11.40 0.16 13.54
CA THR A 63 -10.16 -0.21 12.85
C THR A 63 -9.89 -1.70 13.01
N LEU A 64 -9.66 -2.38 11.89
CA LEU A 64 -9.30 -3.78 11.85
C LEU A 64 -8.06 -3.99 10.97
N HIS A 65 -7.03 -4.58 11.56
CA HIS A 65 -5.82 -5.01 10.85
C HIS A 65 -5.73 -6.53 10.91
N LEU A 66 -5.70 -7.17 9.74
CA LEU A 66 -5.55 -8.61 9.59
C LEU A 66 -4.27 -8.89 8.83
N ASN A 67 -3.37 -9.66 9.42
CA ASN A 67 -2.12 -10.07 8.78
C ASN A 67 -1.97 -11.59 8.80
N TYR A 68 -2.50 -12.23 7.75
CA TYR A 68 -2.36 -13.66 7.48
C TYR A 68 -0.95 -13.95 6.98
N GLU A 69 -0.15 -14.61 7.80
CA GLU A 69 1.20 -15.03 7.44
C GLU A 69 1.18 -16.38 6.70
N GLN A 70 2.07 -16.52 5.72
CA GLN A 70 2.26 -17.77 5.01
C GLN A 70 2.97 -18.77 5.92
N LEU A 71 2.28 -19.86 6.27
CA LEU A 71 2.95 -21.05 6.80
C LEU A 71 3.90 -21.59 5.74
N ALA A 72 5.15 -21.85 6.14
CA ALA A 72 6.18 -22.46 5.30
C ALA A 72 5.66 -23.79 4.74
N ALA A 73 5.34 -23.80 3.45
CA ALA A 73 4.83 -24.91 2.63
C ALA A 73 3.58 -25.65 3.20
N PRO A 74 2.64 -26.09 2.34
CA PRO A 74 1.67 -27.08 2.80
C PRO A 74 2.44 -28.36 3.14
N ALA A 75 2.44 -28.75 4.42
CA ALA A 75 2.68 -30.15 4.76
C ALA A 75 1.57 -30.94 4.06
N SER A 76 1.92 -31.60 2.96
CA SER A 76 1.21 -32.66 2.22
C SER A 76 -0.32 -32.53 2.09
N ALA A 77 -0.81 -32.60 0.84
CA ALA A 77 -2.24 -32.67 0.51
C ALA A 77 -2.97 -33.96 1.00
N ASN A 78 -2.46 -34.67 2.00
CA ASN A 78 -2.96 -35.97 2.47
C ASN A 78 -3.36 -35.99 3.96
N ALA A 79 -3.63 -34.86 4.60
CA ALA A 79 -4.36 -34.86 5.87
C ALA A 79 -5.87 -34.72 5.57
N ALA A 80 -6.47 -35.84 5.16
CA ALA A 80 -7.92 -36.00 5.23
C ALA A 80 -8.32 -36.19 6.70
N ASP A 81 -8.26 -35.12 7.49
CA ASP A 81 -8.77 -35.15 8.85
C ASP A 81 -10.27 -34.81 8.82
N SER A 82 -11.03 -35.88 9.00
CA SER A 82 -12.44 -35.96 9.36
C SER A 82 -12.71 -35.29 10.72
N SER A 83 -12.47 -33.99 10.82
CA SER A 83 -13.03 -33.16 11.88
C SER A 83 -14.36 -32.61 11.40
N GLU A 84 -15.40 -32.73 12.22
CA GLU A 84 -16.71 -32.15 11.96
C GLU A 84 -16.55 -30.70 11.49
N GLN A 85 -16.86 -30.43 10.21
CA GLN A 85 -16.77 -29.08 9.66
C GLN A 85 -17.84 -28.20 10.31
N MET A 86 -17.54 -27.66 11.49
CA MET A 86 -18.33 -26.57 12.05
C MET A 86 -18.33 -25.44 11.02
N SER A 87 -19.53 -25.01 10.62
CA SER A 87 -19.67 -23.87 9.72
C SER A 87 -18.92 -22.67 10.31
N PRO A 88 -18.12 -21.95 9.51
CA PRO A 88 -17.32 -20.85 10.02
C PRO A 88 -18.24 -19.74 10.57
N PRO A 89 -17.84 -19.04 11.65
CA PRO A 89 -18.67 -18.02 12.25
C PRO A 89 -18.85 -16.83 11.30
N THR A 90 -20.05 -16.25 11.28
CA THR A 90 -20.29 -14.96 10.65
C THR A 90 -19.72 -13.84 11.53
N LEU A 91 -18.95 -12.93 10.94
CA LEU A 91 -18.33 -11.81 11.64
C LEU A 91 -19.05 -10.51 11.26
N GLU A 92 -19.61 -9.79 12.23
CA GLU A 92 -20.35 -8.54 11.98
C GLU A 92 -19.55 -7.33 12.47
N PHE A 93 -19.31 -6.36 11.59
CA PHE A 93 -18.53 -5.15 11.89
C PHE A 93 -19.30 -3.85 11.56
N PRO A 94 -20.44 -3.56 12.22
CA PRO A 94 -21.35 -2.47 11.82
C PRO A 94 -20.73 -1.06 11.85
N MET A 95 -19.67 -0.84 12.64
CA MET A 95 -19.02 0.48 12.81
C MET A 95 -17.64 0.56 12.15
N LEU A 96 -17.25 -0.43 11.33
CA LEU A 96 -15.91 -0.47 10.75
C LEU A 96 -15.71 0.67 9.76
N GLU A 97 -14.61 1.40 9.93
CA GLU A 97 -14.22 2.51 9.06
C GLU A 97 -12.95 2.18 8.27
N HIS A 98 -12.02 1.45 8.89
CA HIS A 98 -10.70 1.16 8.37
C HIS A 98 -10.41 -0.34 8.40
N LEU A 99 -10.12 -0.91 7.23
CA LEU A 99 -9.70 -2.30 7.08
C LEU A 99 -8.34 -2.38 6.40
N THR A 100 -7.36 -2.98 7.08
CA THR A 100 -6.12 -3.44 6.46
C THR A 100 -6.12 -4.95 6.41
N TYR A 101 -6.04 -5.50 5.20
CA TYR A 101 -6.03 -6.93 4.95
C TYR A 101 -4.72 -7.30 4.26
N GLN A 102 -3.80 -7.89 5.01
CA GLN A 102 -2.59 -8.49 4.48
C GLN A 102 -2.75 -10.00 4.46
N ASN A 103 -2.50 -10.60 3.29
CA ASN A 103 -2.53 -12.03 3.16
C ASN A 103 -1.46 -12.57 2.21
N ARG A 104 -0.72 -13.56 2.71
CA ARG A 104 0.27 -14.33 1.96
C ARG A 104 -0.12 -15.80 1.81
N THR A 105 -1.29 -16.18 2.31
CA THR A 105 -1.89 -17.48 2.11
C THR A 105 -2.66 -17.47 0.78
N ARG A 106 -2.78 -18.64 0.14
CA ARG A 106 -3.49 -18.78 -1.14
C ARG A 106 -5.02 -18.70 -1.01
N SER A 107 -5.54 -18.41 0.18
CA SER A 107 -6.97 -18.40 0.50
C SER A 107 -7.34 -17.07 1.14
N VAL A 108 -8.54 -16.54 0.90
CA VAL A 108 -8.95 -15.24 1.45
C VAL A 108 -10.19 -15.41 2.35
N PRO A 109 -10.04 -16.09 3.51
CA PRO A 109 -11.19 -16.57 4.28
C PRO A 109 -12.04 -15.46 4.88
N PHE A 110 -11.46 -14.28 5.16
CA PHE A 110 -12.16 -13.18 5.83
C PHE A 110 -13.37 -12.66 5.05
N PHE A 111 -13.22 -12.40 3.74
CA PHE A 111 -14.30 -11.81 2.94
C PHE A 111 -15.48 -12.77 2.72
N ASN A 112 -15.30 -14.08 2.93
CA ASN A 112 -16.41 -15.05 2.85
C ASN A 112 -17.32 -15.03 4.09
N ILE A 113 -16.80 -14.56 5.23
CA ILE A 113 -17.48 -14.68 6.52
C ILE A 113 -17.80 -13.33 7.17
N ALA A 114 -17.20 -12.25 6.67
CA ALA A 114 -17.36 -10.91 7.21
C ALA A 114 -18.55 -10.17 6.57
N GLN A 115 -19.43 -9.66 7.43
CA GLN A 115 -20.43 -8.66 7.11
C GLN A 115 -19.85 -7.27 7.42
N LEU A 116 -19.42 -6.59 6.36
CA LEU A 116 -18.86 -5.25 6.41
C LEU A 116 -19.98 -4.20 6.25
N PRO A 117 -19.80 -2.98 6.78
CA PRO A 117 -20.74 -1.91 6.54
C PRO A 117 -20.72 -1.52 5.05
N PRO A 118 -21.80 -0.92 4.53
CA PRO A 118 -21.94 -0.64 3.09
C PRO A 118 -20.85 0.29 2.55
N LYS A 119 -20.23 1.11 3.42
CA LYS A 119 -19.18 2.05 3.06
C LYS A 119 -18.09 2.11 4.14
N LEU A 120 -16.83 1.93 3.73
CA LEU A 120 -15.64 2.14 4.56
C LEU A 120 -14.97 3.49 4.25
N LYS A 121 -14.25 4.06 5.22
CA LYS A 121 -13.36 5.20 4.97
C LYS A 121 -12.13 4.75 4.19
N SER A 122 -11.52 3.62 4.56
CA SER A 122 -10.37 3.09 3.83
C SER A 122 -10.29 1.57 3.84
N LEU A 123 -9.89 1.00 2.70
CA LEU A 123 -9.52 -0.39 2.54
C LEU A 123 -8.09 -0.49 1.99
N CYS A 124 -7.23 -1.21 2.69
CA CYS A 124 -5.88 -1.54 2.24
C CYS A 124 -5.77 -3.06 2.08
N ILE A 125 -5.46 -3.53 0.88
CA ILE A 125 -5.26 -4.96 0.59
C ILE A 125 -3.81 -5.16 0.20
N ARG A 126 -3.11 -6.06 0.89
CA ARG A 126 -1.70 -6.39 0.67
C ARG A 126 -1.55 -7.88 0.43
N GLY A 127 -1.10 -8.28 -0.75
CA GLY A 127 -1.03 -9.70 -1.07
C GLY A 127 -0.20 -10.05 -2.29
N ASP A 128 -0.05 -11.36 -2.49
CA ASP A 128 0.55 -11.96 -3.67
C ASP A 128 -0.46 -12.03 -4.84
N TYR A 129 -0.05 -12.66 -5.94
CA TYR A 129 -0.91 -12.85 -7.12
C TYR A 129 -2.20 -13.61 -6.78
N ASN A 130 -2.13 -14.66 -5.96
CA ASN A 130 -3.30 -15.47 -5.61
C ASN A 130 -4.33 -14.67 -4.80
N THR A 131 -3.85 -13.88 -3.85
CA THR A 131 -4.70 -12.96 -3.09
C THR A 131 -5.40 -11.98 -4.03
N LEU A 132 -4.65 -11.34 -4.94
CA LEU A 132 -5.21 -10.40 -5.90
C LEU A 132 -6.21 -11.07 -6.85
N LYS A 133 -5.95 -12.31 -7.28
CA LYS A 133 -6.84 -13.08 -8.16
C LYS A 133 -8.20 -13.32 -7.49
N TYR A 134 -8.18 -13.70 -6.21
CA TYR A 134 -9.42 -13.87 -5.46
C TYR A 134 -10.13 -12.53 -5.26
N ILE A 135 -9.41 -11.48 -4.85
CA ILE A 135 -9.97 -10.14 -4.61
C ILE A 135 -10.60 -9.56 -5.89
N ALA A 136 -10.00 -9.79 -7.05
CA ALA A 136 -10.56 -9.38 -8.33
C ALA A 136 -11.87 -10.10 -8.68
N GLY A 137 -12.13 -11.27 -8.08
CA GLY A 137 -13.33 -12.08 -8.29
C GLY A 137 -14.51 -11.74 -7.37
N ILE A 138 -14.34 -10.88 -6.38
CA ILE A 138 -15.39 -10.52 -5.41
C ILE A 138 -15.79 -9.04 -5.52
N ASP A 139 -16.97 -8.72 -5.00
CA ASP A 139 -17.41 -7.33 -4.82
C ASP A 139 -16.88 -6.79 -3.50
N LEU A 140 -15.92 -5.88 -3.60
CA LEU A 140 -15.39 -5.17 -2.43
C LEU A 140 -16.42 -4.15 -1.92
N PRO A 141 -16.43 -3.87 -0.60
CA PRO A 141 -17.26 -2.79 -0.05
C PRO A 141 -16.91 -1.45 -0.70
N GLN A 142 -17.89 -0.54 -0.76
CA GLN A 142 -17.61 0.81 -1.24
C GLN A 142 -16.64 1.50 -0.29
N THR A 143 -15.64 2.20 -0.81
CA THR A 143 -14.64 2.89 0.02
C THR A 143 -14.41 4.32 -0.46
N ASN A 144 -14.00 5.24 0.42
CA ASN A 144 -13.46 6.53 -0.02
C ASN A 144 -12.03 6.37 -0.57
N ALA A 145 -11.24 5.51 0.08
CA ALA A 145 -9.88 5.19 -0.30
C ALA A 145 -9.64 3.67 -0.41
N LEU A 146 -9.14 3.22 -1.55
CA LEU A 146 -8.68 1.85 -1.76
C LEU A 146 -7.18 1.87 -2.08
N THR A 147 -6.42 1.05 -1.35
CA THR A 147 -4.99 0.84 -1.57
C THR A 147 -4.72 -0.63 -1.85
N ILE A 148 -4.06 -0.92 -2.98
CA ILE A 148 -3.61 -2.26 -3.32
C ILE A 148 -2.08 -2.33 -3.24
N SER A 149 -1.57 -3.28 -2.45
CA SER A 149 -0.15 -3.53 -2.23
C SER A 149 0.24 -4.93 -2.73
N TYR A 150 1.19 -4.98 -3.67
CA TYR A 150 1.75 -6.23 -4.18
C TYR A 150 3.10 -6.54 -3.52
N ILE A 151 3.27 -7.77 -3.01
CA ILE A 151 4.40 -8.14 -2.13
C ILE A 151 5.25 -9.31 -2.61
N GLN A 152 4.90 -9.97 -3.73
CA GLN A 152 5.67 -11.11 -4.25
C GLN A 152 6.10 -10.83 -5.68
N SER A 153 7.20 -11.43 -6.14
CA SER A 153 7.90 -10.95 -7.33
C SER A 153 7.39 -11.57 -8.65
N ASN A 154 7.25 -12.89 -8.74
CA ASN A 154 7.45 -13.58 -10.02
C ASN A 154 6.35 -13.39 -11.08
N GLU A 155 5.22 -12.78 -10.74
CA GLU A 155 4.02 -12.72 -11.60
C GLU A 155 3.50 -11.28 -11.79
N TYR A 156 4.37 -10.27 -11.69
CA TYR A 156 3.97 -8.86 -11.71
C TYR A 156 3.06 -8.49 -12.89
N LYS A 157 3.36 -8.96 -14.11
CA LYS A 157 2.55 -8.65 -15.30
C LYS A 157 1.11 -9.19 -15.19
N ALA A 158 0.94 -10.39 -14.67
CA ALA A 158 -0.41 -10.94 -14.45
C ALA A 158 -1.08 -10.25 -13.25
N ALA A 159 -0.31 -9.89 -12.22
CA ALA A 159 -0.80 -9.14 -11.08
C ALA A 159 -1.27 -7.73 -11.44
N SER A 160 -0.61 -7.03 -12.36
CA SER A 160 -1.00 -5.68 -12.80
C SER A 160 -2.35 -5.67 -13.52
N GLU A 161 -2.64 -6.70 -14.33
CA GLU A 161 -3.95 -6.91 -14.95
C GLU A 161 -5.05 -7.06 -13.88
N LEU A 162 -4.81 -7.86 -12.84
CA LEU A 162 -5.73 -8.02 -11.72
C LEU A 162 -5.91 -6.72 -10.92
N ILE A 163 -4.83 -5.98 -10.68
CA ILE A 163 -4.88 -4.67 -10.00
C ILE A 163 -5.75 -3.70 -10.79
N ASN A 164 -5.58 -3.64 -12.12
CA ASN A 164 -6.41 -2.81 -12.99
C ASN A 164 -7.88 -3.23 -12.93
N GLN A 165 -8.16 -4.53 -12.92
CA GLN A 165 -9.53 -5.05 -12.76
C GLN A 165 -10.14 -4.61 -11.42
N ILE A 166 -9.39 -4.73 -10.33
CA ILE A 166 -9.83 -4.28 -8.99
C ILE A 166 -10.12 -2.78 -8.98
N PHE A 167 -9.23 -1.96 -9.54
CA PHE A 167 -9.41 -0.51 -9.62
C PHE A 167 -10.59 -0.10 -10.52
N ALA A 168 -10.81 -0.80 -11.64
CA ALA A 168 -11.92 -0.52 -12.55
C ALA A 168 -13.28 -0.80 -11.91
N LYS A 169 -13.38 -1.86 -11.08
CA LYS A 169 -14.59 -2.22 -10.35
C LYS A 169 -14.88 -1.31 -9.17
N ASN A 170 -13.86 -0.70 -8.56
CA ASN A 170 -14.04 0.05 -7.33
C ASN A 170 -14.36 1.54 -7.61
N PRO A 171 -15.47 2.10 -7.09
CA PRO A 171 -15.87 3.48 -7.35
C PRO A 171 -15.07 4.53 -6.55
N SER A 172 -14.11 4.12 -5.71
CA SER A 172 -13.33 5.03 -4.83
C SER A 172 -12.81 6.26 -5.55
N GLU A 173 -12.85 7.38 -4.82
CA GLU A 173 -12.22 8.64 -5.26
C GLU A 173 -10.71 8.60 -5.11
N HIS A 174 -10.22 7.85 -4.11
CA HIS A 174 -8.80 7.75 -3.82
C HIS A 174 -8.25 6.34 -4.04
N LEU A 175 -7.47 6.17 -5.11
CA LEU A 175 -6.82 4.90 -5.44
C LEU A 175 -5.31 4.99 -5.25
N GLY A 176 -4.76 4.05 -4.49
CA GLY A 176 -3.34 3.92 -4.20
C GLY A 176 -2.76 2.58 -4.65
N PHE A 177 -1.58 2.61 -5.25
CA PHE A 177 -0.79 1.42 -5.60
C PHE A 177 0.51 1.39 -4.80
N LEU A 178 0.77 0.26 -4.15
CA LEU A 178 1.97 -0.03 -3.38
C LEU A 178 2.66 -1.26 -3.97
N CYS A 179 3.97 -1.25 -4.11
CA CYS A 179 4.74 -2.43 -4.48
C CYS A 179 5.96 -2.57 -3.59
N ASP A 180 6.03 -3.67 -2.83
CA ASP A 180 7.10 -3.93 -1.86
C ASP A 180 7.99 -5.10 -2.31
N THR A 181 8.44 -5.10 -3.57
CA THR A 181 9.29 -6.17 -4.12
C THR A 181 10.69 -5.66 -4.42
N ARG A 182 11.71 -6.10 -3.69
CA ARG A 182 13.09 -5.60 -3.90
C ARG A 182 13.80 -6.17 -5.13
N SER A 183 13.26 -7.23 -5.74
CA SER A 183 13.97 -8.08 -6.70
C SER A 183 13.54 -7.95 -8.17
N ILE A 184 12.51 -7.15 -8.48
CA ILE A 184 11.97 -7.08 -9.85
C ILE A 184 11.93 -5.67 -10.39
N LYS A 185 12.23 -5.60 -11.69
CA LYS A 185 11.98 -4.43 -12.52
C LYS A 185 10.49 -4.31 -12.78
N LEU A 186 9.86 -3.35 -12.11
CA LEU A 186 8.44 -3.05 -12.33
C LEU A 186 8.30 -2.17 -13.56
N ASN A 187 7.31 -2.47 -14.40
CA ASN A 187 6.83 -1.53 -15.39
C ASN A 187 5.56 -0.85 -14.88
N LEU A 188 5.68 0.41 -14.45
CA LEU A 188 4.53 1.17 -13.96
C LEU A 188 3.50 1.46 -15.05
N LEU A 189 3.90 1.36 -16.33
CA LEU A 189 2.98 1.44 -17.45
C LEU A 189 1.95 0.32 -17.47
N ASP A 190 2.15 -0.76 -16.74
CA ASP A 190 1.17 -1.85 -16.71
C ASP A 190 -0.03 -1.51 -15.82
N ILE A 191 0.09 -0.50 -14.94
CA ILE A 191 -1.03 -0.01 -14.13
C ILE A 191 -1.76 1.09 -14.93
N CYS A 192 -3.01 0.81 -15.32
CA CYS A 192 -3.85 1.64 -16.18
C CYS A 192 -5.07 2.14 -15.39
N CYS A 193 -4.87 3.12 -14.51
CA CYS A 193 -5.94 3.68 -13.71
C CYS A 193 -5.91 5.22 -13.73
N PRO A 194 -6.83 5.89 -14.45
CA PRO A 194 -6.87 7.37 -14.52
C PRO A 194 -7.18 8.04 -13.18
N LYS A 195 -7.83 7.31 -12.26
CA LYS A 195 -8.16 7.78 -10.90
C LYS A 195 -7.04 7.55 -9.89
N LEU A 196 -5.94 6.92 -10.29
CA LEU A 196 -4.80 6.64 -9.40
C LEU A 196 -4.21 7.95 -8.90
N ASN A 197 -4.12 8.08 -7.57
CA ASN A 197 -3.64 9.30 -6.93
C ASN A 197 -2.37 9.09 -6.08
N ARG A 198 -2.02 7.84 -5.77
CA ARG A 198 -0.85 7.52 -4.98
C ARG A 198 -0.11 6.33 -5.56
N ILE A 199 1.20 6.47 -5.73
CA ILE A 199 2.11 5.38 -6.07
C ILE A 199 3.22 5.34 -5.01
N ARG A 200 3.45 4.16 -4.42
CA ARG A 200 4.62 3.89 -3.59
C ARG A 200 5.28 2.59 -4.03
N VAL A 201 6.58 2.64 -4.29
CA VAL A 201 7.32 1.50 -4.83
C VAL A 201 8.65 1.34 -4.09
N ALA A 202 8.84 0.19 -3.45
CA ALA A 202 10.08 -0.21 -2.81
C ALA A 202 10.86 -1.23 -3.67
N ALA A 203 10.90 -0.99 -4.98
CA ALA A 203 11.55 -1.79 -6.00
C ALA A 203 12.48 -0.94 -6.88
N PRO A 204 13.52 -1.53 -7.51
CA PRO A 204 14.32 -0.84 -8.53
C PRO A 204 13.42 -0.25 -9.63
N THR A 205 13.38 1.09 -9.74
CA THR A 205 12.51 1.80 -10.69
C THR A 205 13.32 2.80 -11.50
N GLY A 206 13.29 2.67 -12.83
CA GLY A 206 14.02 3.56 -13.74
C GLY A 206 13.42 4.96 -13.82
N PHE A 207 14.26 5.98 -14.04
CA PHE A 207 13.81 7.37 -14.24
C PHE A 207 12.68 7.51 -15.29
N TYR A 208 12.84 6.88 -16.44
CA TYR A 208 11.86 6.96 -17.53
C TYR A 208 10.50 6.39 -17.11
N SER A 209 10.48 5.24 -16.43
CA SER A 209 9.24 4.64 -15.92
C SER A 209 8.54 5.54 -14.89
N ILE A 210 9.29 6.31 -14.10
CA ILE A 210 8.72 7.29 -13.17
C ILE A 210 8.11 8.46 -13.95
N ILE A 211 8.83 9.00 -14.93
CA ILE A 211 8.34 10.12 -15.77
C ILE A 211 7.06 9.70 -16.51
N GLU A 212 7.06 8.54 -17.15
CA GLU A 212 5.88 8.06 -17.85
C GLU A 212 4.71 7.78 -16.91
N ALA A 213 4.96 7.29 -15.69
CA ALA A 213 3.91 7.13 -14.70
C ALA A 213 3.29 8.48 -14.30
N ILE A 214 4.09 9.54 -14.20
CA ILE A 214 3.60 10.90 -13.94
C ILE A 214 2.72 11.37 -15.10
N ASP A 215 3.18 11.21 -16.35
CA ASP A 215 2.45 11.63 -17.54
C ASP A 215 1.13 10.86 -17.73
N LYS A 216 1.13 9.57 -17.42
CA LYS A 216 -0.02 8.68 -17.61
C LYS A 216 -1.13 8.87 -16.56
N HIS A 217 -0.80 9.34 -15.36
CA HIS A 217 -1.75 9.45 -14.25
C HIS A 217 -1.98 10.92 -13.86
N PRO A 218 -2.91 11.64 -14.52
CA PRO A 218 -3.11 13.08 -14.30
C PRO A 218 -3.65 13.42 -12.90
N ARG A 219 -4.23 12.45 -12.18
CA ARG A 219 -4.72 12.61 -10.80
C ARG A 219 -3.69 12.28 -9.72
N LEU A 220 -2.46 11.96 -10.12
CA LEU A 220 -1.39 11.58 -9.20
C LEU A 220 -1.03 12.75 -8.28
N ALA A 221 -1.17 12.52 -6.98
CA ALA A 221 -0.94 13.50 -5.92
C ALA A 221 0.29 13.13 -5.05
N SER A 222 0.58 11.83 -4.89
CA SER A 222 1.69 11.35 -4.07
C SER A 222 2.52 10.29 -4.78
N LEU A 223 3.84 10.50 -4.77
CA LEU A 223 4.84 9.60 -5.32
C LEU A 223 5.88 9.25 -4.25
N ALA A 224 6.20 7.96 -4.13
CA ALA A 224 7.27 7.49 -3.27
C ALA A 224 8.02 6.34 -3.94
N PHE A 225 9.32 6.49 -4.20
CA PHE A 225 10.18 5.45 -4.78
C PHE A 225 11.37 5.23 -3.87
N GLU A 226 11.54 4.03 -3.31
CA GLU A 226 12.63 3.78 -2.34
C GLU A 226 13.95 3.38 -3.01
N ASN A 227 13.92 2.93 -4.26
CA ASN A 227 15.10 2.51 -5.01
C ASN A 227 15.02 2.96 -6.48
N VAL A 228 15.27 4.23 -6.70
CA VAL A 228 15.36 4.80 -8.05
C VAL A 228 16.69 4.41 -8.68
N VAL A 229 16.64 3.97 -9.93
CA VAL A 229 17.83 3.58 -10.70
C VAL A 229 17.98 4.48 -11.95
N PRO A 230 19.19 4.97 -12.25
CA PRO A 230 19.48 5.65 -13.49
C PRO A 230 19.46 4.62 -14.63
N GLY A 231 18.37 4.60 -15.38
CA GLY A 231 18.33 3.85 -16.65
C GLY A 231 19.09 4.58 -17.76
N ASP A 232 18.90 4.14 -19.01
CA ASP A 232 19.57 4.68 -20.21
C ASP A 232 19.22 6.14 -20.56
N CYS A 233 18.38 6.80 -19.77
CA CYS A 233 17.84 8.13 -20.05
C CYS A 233 18.60 9.28 -19.36
N SER A 234 19.67 8.99 -18.60
CA SER A 234 20.43 10.01 -17.86
C SER A 234 20.98 11.10 -18.79
N GLN A 235 21.52 10.72 -19.96
CA GLN A 235 22.01 11.68 -20.97
C GLN A 235 20.90 12.53 -21.58
N ARG A 236 19.71 11.94 -21.81
CA ARG A 236 18.56 12.67 -22.34
C ARG A 236 18.08 13.74 -21.36
N LEU A 237 18.02 13.41 -20.06
CA LEU A 237 17.66 14.38 -19.02
C LEU A 237 18.66 15.54 -18.94
N THR A 238 19.96 15.24 -19.04
CA THR A 238 21.00 16.27 -19.10
C THR A 238 20.77 17.19 -20.28
N ASN A 239 20.52 16.63 -21.47
CA ASN A 239 20.27 17.41 -22.68
C ASN A 239 19.02 18.28 -22.53
N GLU A 240 17.92 17.75 -22.00
CA GLU A 240 16.69 18.53 -21.77
C GLU A 240 16.93 19.71 -20.81
N LEU A 241 17.69 19.51 -19.73
CA LEU A 241 18.01 20.58 -18.76
C LEU A 241 18.96 21.64 -19.33
N LEU A 242 19.93 21.26 -20.16
CA LEU A 242 20.93 22.17 -20.73
C LEU A 242 20.42 22.96 -21.94
N THR A 243 19.60 22.33 -22.78
CA THR A 243 19.18 22.92 -24.07
C THR A 243 17.93 23.77 -23.97
N ASN A 244 17.06 23.50 -22.99
CA ASN A 244 15.79 24.19 -22.90
C ASN A 244 15.96 25.56 -22.21
N LYS A 245 16.14 26.60 -23.04
CA LYS A 245 16.30 27.99 -22.58
C LYS A 245 14.99 28.65 -22.12
N GLU A 246 13.84 28.17 -22.57
CA GLU A 246 12.53 28.82 -22.36
C GLU A 246 11.75 28.28 -21.15
N GLY A 247 11.60 26.97 -21.04
CA GLY A 247 11.01 26.33 -19.85
C GLY A 247 10.91 24.85 -20.08
N LEU A 248 11.19 24.02 -19.07
CA LEU A 248 10.68 22.66 -19.13
C LEU A 248 9.15 22.76 -18.96
N PRO A 249 8.37 22.16 -19.87
CA PRO A 249 6.91 22.20 -19.75
C PRO A 249 6.47 21.45 -18.49
N PRO A 250 5.46 21.95 -17.77
CA PRO A 250 4.98 21.31 -16.55
C PRO A 250 4.36 19.95 -16.86
N PHE A 251 4.40 19.05 -15.87
CA PHE A 251 3.61 17.83 -15.90
C PHE A 251 2.12 18.14 -15.72
N THR A 252 1.26 17.32 -16.31
CA THR A 252 -0.21 17.44 -16.15
C THR A 252 -0.67 16.99 -14.75
N ALA A 253 0.07 16.07 -14.13
CA ALA A 253 -0.22 15.57 -12.79
C ALA A 253 0.02 16.62 -11.70
N ARG A 254 -0.92 16.69 -10.74
CA ARG A 254 -0.85 17.61 -9.58
C ARG A 254 -0.18 16.94 -8.38
N VAL A 255 1.07 16.51 -8.56
CA VAL A 255 1.83 15.86 -7.47
C VAL A 255 2.16 16.88 -6.39
N VAL A 256 1.65 16.66 -5.18
CA VAL A 256 1.90 17.51 -4.00
C VAL A 256 3.00 16.96 -3.10
N SER A 257 3.27 15.65 -3.18
CA SER A 257 4.26 14.97 -2.34
C SER A 257 5.13 14.04 -3.18
N LEU A 258 6.45 14.22 -3.08
CA LEU A 258 7.46 13.39 -3.74
C LEU A 258 8.45 12.84 -2.71
N SER A 259 8.68 11.53 -2.73
CA SER A 259 9.76 10.89 -2.00
C SER A 259 10.58 10.03 -2.94
N LEU A 260 11.89 10.25 -2.99
CA LEU A 260 12.82 9.47 -3.79
C LEU A 260 13.94 8.97 -2.89
N GLY A 261 14.29 7.70 -3.00
CA GLY A 261 15.48 7.11 -2.44
C GLY A 261 16.25 6.38 -3.51
N TYR A 262 17.57 6.31 -3.34
CA TYR A 262 18.46 5.58 -4.21
C TYR A 262 19.57 4.94 -3.38
N ARG A 263 20.26 3.96 -3.96
CA ARG A 263 21.41 3.30 -3.33
C ARG A 263 22.68 4.02 -3.76
N GLU A 264 23.26 4.79 -2.84
CA GLU A 264 24.47 5.58 -3.08
C GLU A 264 25.69 4.73 -3.49
N LEU A 265 25.76 3.50 -2.98
CA LEU A 265 26.82 2.55 -3.34
C LEU A 265 26.72 2.05 -4.79
N ASP A 266 25.52 2.07 -5.37
CA ASP A 266 25.26 1.48 -6.69
C ASP A 266 25.30 2.55 -7.80
N TYR A 267 25.04 3.82 -7.49
CA TYR A 267 24.83 4.87 -8.49
C TYR A 267 25.44 6.23 -8.11
N PRO A 268 26.02 6.98 -9.09
CA PRO A 268 26.54 8.31 -8.85
C PRO A 268 25.48 9.28 -8.35
N GLN A 269 25.82 10.04 -7.30
CA GLN A 269 24.97 11.07 -6.70
C GLN A 269 24.53 12.13 -7.72
N ASP A 270 25.42 12.55 -8.63
CA ASP A 270 25.12 13.59 -9.63
C ASP A 270 23.97 13.21 -10.56
N THR A 271 23.87 11.93 -10.91
CA THR A 271 22.80 11.42 -11.77
C THR A 271 21.45 11.51 -11.07
N MET A 272 21.40 11.23 -9.77
CA MET A 272 20.20 11.36 -8.96
C MET A 272 19.83 12.81 -8.70
N LEU A 273 20.83 13.67 -8.47
CA LEU A 273 20.64 15.10 -8.32
C LEU A 273 20.03 15.72 -9.59
N LEU A 274 20.52 15.31 -10.76
CA LEU A 274 19.99 15.73 -12.05
C LEU A 274 18.50 15.34 -12.20
N PHE A 275 18.16 14.08 -11.88
CA PHE A 275 16.80 13.60 -11.98
C PHE A 275 15.85 14.30 -10.99
N ALA A 276 16.29 14.52 -9.75
CA ALA A 276 15.52 15.27 -8.77
C ALA A 276 15.27 16.71 -9.24
N LYS A 277 16.30 17.40 -9.74
CA LYS A 277 16.17 18.75 -10.33
C LYS A 277 15.16 18.77 -11.48
N TYR A 278 15.24 17.80 -12.40
CA TYR A 278 14.30 17.66 -13.50
C TYR A 278 12.84 17.59 -13.03
N LEU A 279 12.55 16.75 -12.04
CA LEU A 279 11.21 16.62 -11.48
C LEU A 279 10.74 17.90 -10.76
N LEU A 280 11.61 18.54 -9.99
CA LEU A 280 11.29 19.79 -9.28
C LEU A 280 10.84 20.91 -10.24
N LEU A 281 11.49 21.05 -11.40
CA LEU A 281 11.13 22.08 -12.38
C LEU A 281 9.75 21.82 -13.00
N ARG A 282 9.39 20.55 -13.21
CA ARG A 282 8.17 20.16 -13.94
C ARG A 282 6.95 19.91 -13.03
N LEU A 283 7.15 19.60 -11.76
CA LEU A 283 6.07 19.35 -10.78
C LEU A 283 5.65 20.64 -10.07
N THR A 284 4.76 21.40 -10.68
CA THR A 284 4.40 22.77 -10.24
C THR A 284 3.54 22.85 -8.97
N TYR A 285 2.92 21.75 -8.54
CA TYR A 285 2.07 21.68 -7.33
C TYR A 285 2.81 21.10 -6.12
N LEU A 286 4.10 20.84 -6.26
CA LEU A 286 4.87 20.12 -5.26
C LEU A 286 5.05 20.95 -3.99
N GLN A 287 4.66 20.38 -2.85
CA GLN A 287 4.75 21.03 -1.55
C GLN A 287 5.73 20.32 -0.61
N ARG A 288 5.83 18.98 -0.74
CA ARG A 288 6.64 18.15 0.16
C ARG A 288 7.60 17.29 -0.64
N VAL A 289 8.88 17.39 -0.29
CA VAL A 289 9.94 16.62 -0.94
C VAL A 289 10.80 15.93 0.10
N CYS A 290 11.00 14.62 -0.07
CA CYS A 290 11.91 13.81 0.73
C CYS A 290 12.88 13.08 -0.21
N LEU A 291 14.13 13.52 -0.28
CA LEU A 291 15.17 12.88 -1.07
C LEU A 291 16.12 12.13 -0.14
N ARG A 292 15.88 10.83 0.02
CA ARG A 292 16.73 9.98 0.85
C ARG A 292 18.10 9.87 0.21
N ASN A 293 19.14 10.09 1.02
CA ASN A 293 20.55 10.07 0.63
C ASN A 293 20.98 11.25 -0.26
N LEU A 294 20.16 12.30 -0.37
CA LEU A 294 20.58 13.59 -0.96
C LEU A 294 20.36 14.72 0.06
N PRO A 295 21.41 15.42 0.50
CA PRO A 295 21.24 16.55 1.41
C PRO A 295 20.50 17.70 0.71
N SER A 296 19.56 18.33 1.43
CA SER A 296 18.76 19.45 0.92
C SER A 296 19.62 20.67 0.53
N SER A 297 20.81 20.82 1.12
CA SER A 297 21.77 21.89 0.80
C SER A 297 22.16 21.94 -0.68
N LEU A 298 22.15 20.80 -1.39
CA LEU A 298 22.46 20.70 -2.81
C LEU A 298 21.39 21.33 -3.73
N PHE A 299 20.23 21.66 -3.18
CA PHE A 299 19.12 22.24 -3.92
C PHE A 299 18.95 23.74 -3.65
N THR A 300 19.60 24.28 -2.62
CA THR A 300 19.45 25.69 -2.22
C THR A 300 19.87 26.64 -3.34
N GLU A 301 21.06 26.45 -3.92
CA GLU A 301 21.54 27.27 -5.03
C GLU A 301 20.68 27.09 -6.28
N PHE A 302 20.31 25.84 -6.57
CA PHE A 302 19.45 25.51 -7.69
C PHE A 302 18.10 26.24 -7.63
N ILE A 303 17.45 26.26 -6.47
CA ILE A 303 16.18 26.98 -6.26
C ILE A 303 16.40 28.49 -6.45
N LYS A 304 17.45 29.06 -5.84
CA LYS A 304 17.76 30.50 -5.99
C LYS A 304 17.95 30.90 -7.45
N THR A 305 18.65 30.08 -8.23
CA THR A 305 18.92 30.34 -9.65
C THR A 305 17.68 30.19 -10.51
N ASN A 306 16.74 29.30 -10.16
CA ASN A 306 15.59 28.96 -10.99
C ASN A 306 14.27 29.60 -10.57
N LYS A 307 14.17 30.21 -9.38
CA LYS A 307 12.91 30.75 -8.83
C LYS A 307 12.18 31.74 -9.74
N ASN A 308 12.92 32.58 -10.49
CA ASN A 308 12.31 33.56 -11.39
C ASN A 308 11.55 32.89 -12.53
N ARG A 309 12.03 31.72 -12.99
CA ARG A 309 11.43 30.93 -14.07
C ARG A 309 10.45 29.87 -13.55
N TYR A 310 10.62 29.44 -12.29
CA TYR A 310 9.81 28.44 -11.63
C TYR A 310 9.46 28.88 -10.19
N PRO A 311 8.51 29.82 -10.02
CA PRO A 311 8.19 30.40 -8.72
C PRO A 311 7.66 29.39 -7.70
N HIS A 312 7.06 28.30 -8.15
CA HIS A 312 6.52 27.25 -7.27
C HIS A 312 7.58 26.58 -6.40
N LEU A 313 8.85 26.63 -6.79
CA LEU A 313 9.96 26.05 -6.04
C LEU A 313 10.11 26.66 -4.63
N GLU A 314 9.66 27.90 -4.42
CA GLU A 314 9.71 28.55 -3.10
C GLU A 314 8.75 27.90 -2.09
N ASN A 315 7.71 27.21 -2.56
CA ASN A 315 6.73 26.53 -1.72
C ASN A 315 7.15 25.10 -1.33
N VAL A 316 8.31 24.64 -1.80
CA VAL A 316 8.78 23.27 -1.58
C VAL A 316 9.40 23.16 -0.19
N VAL A 317 8.80 22.32 0.65
CA VAL A 317 9.31 21.96 1.97
C VAL A 317 10.08 20.66 1.90
N TRP A 318 11.33 20.71 2.36
CA TRP A 318 12.20 19.55 2.51
C TRP A 318 11.88 18.81 3.79
N VAL A 319 11.40 17.57 3.67
CA VAL A 319 11.19 16.67 4.81
C VAL A 319 12.51 15.92 5.02
N GLY A 320 13.13 16.16 6.17
CA GLY A 320 14.48 15.70 6.49
C GLY A 320 14.67 14.18 6.39
N ASN A 321 15.94 13.79 6.32
CA ASN A 321 16.42 12.49 6.77
C ASN A 321 16.73 12.57 8.26
#